data_AF-A0AAW0LW07-F1
#
_entry.id   AF-A0AAW0LW07-F1
#
_cell.length_a   1.000
_cell.length_b   1.000
_cell.length_c   1.000
_cell.angle_alpha   90.00
_cell.angle_beta   90.00
_cell.angle_gamma   90.00
#
_symmetry.space_group_name_H-M   'P 1'
#
loop_
_entity.id
_entity.type
_entity.pdbx_description
1 polymer ?
#
loop_
_entity_poly.entity_id
_entity_poly.type
_entity_poly.pdbx_seq_one_letter_code
_entity_poly.pdbx_strand_id
1 'polypeptide(L)'
;MEKVDRAVTNARRNRIAAGESVTAWKVSQDALLIVNLDSWSSLGFPMQEVPSLHRLMLTEGKINAFIHCFVGVQRVTTLYDLEVAICKNEGVDNFEKLELGPLLRHPLVLHYFSLKSDAAEVFKITGEEVFCFLWKFIHKKMKKSQNIESVEVEESLDGKKKKKKKKNKYINNIQVDEFLNFIAKRRSVASKEELCIRIQNLGMHVSAIQKAMSPQTAILKKPVDATSISQRVESFSSARKDFRGKNIRFASSSSNDDENSDDSKDANLPSQNVASSDRVTSCP
;
A
#
# COMPACT_ATOMS: atom_id res chain seq x y z
N MET A 1 -8.58 -46.52 6.34
CA MET A 1 -8.19 -45.11 6.51
C MET A 1 -6.77 -44.81 6.03
N GLU A 2 -5.72 -45.48 6.53
CA GLU A 2 -4.32 -45.18 6.16
C GLU A 2 -4.01 -45.20 4.65
N LYS A 3 -4.58 -46.15 3.90
CA LYS A 3 -4.41 -46.21 2.43
C LYS A 3 -4.91 -44.92 1.76
N VAL A 4 -6.02 -44.38 2.23
CA VAL A 4 -6.64 -43.15 1.71
C VAL A 4 -5.81 -41.93 2.11
N ASP A 5 -5.32 -41.87 3.35
CA ASP A 5 -4.45 -40.79 3.82
C ASP A 5 -3.13 -40.70 3.03
N ARG A 6 -2.51 -41.85 2.72
CA ARG A 6 -1.35 -41.92 1.82
C ARG A 6 -1.69 -41.44 0.41
N ALA A 7 -2.86 -41.80 -0.11
CA ALA A 7 -3.31 -41.36 -1.43
C ALA A 7 -3.51 -39.83 -1.48
N VAL A 8 -4.11 -39.23 -0.45
CA VAL A 8 -4.25 -37.77 -0.31
C VAL A 8 -2.88 -37.08 -0.32
N THR A 9 -1.93 -37.61 0.45
CA THR A 9 -0.58 -37.05 0.51
C THR A 9 0.12 -37.14 -0.85
N ASN A 10 -0.04 -38.24 -1.58
CA ASN A 10 0.51 -38.41 -2.93
C ASN A 10 -0.15 -37.49 -3.96
N ALA A 11 -1.48 -37.39 -3.94
CA ALA A 11 -2.24 -36.47 -4.79
C ALA A 11 -1.79 -35.02 -4.60
N ARG A 12 -1.64 -34.59 -3.34
CA ARG A 12 -1.14 -33.26 -3.00
C ARG A 12 0.25 -33.01 -3.58
N ARG A 13 1.20 -33.92 -3.38
CA ARG A 13 2.56 -33.79 -3.93
C ARG A 13 2.56 -33.72 -5.45
N ASN A 14 1.76 -34.54 -6.12
CA ASN A 14 1.65 -34.54 -7.58
C ASN A 14 1.16 -33.20 -8.11
N ARG A 15 0.16 -32.59 -7.46
CA ARG A 15 -0.33 -31.25 -7.84
C ARG A 15 0.72 -30.16 -7.64
N ILE A 16 1.44 -30.19 -6.53
CA ILE A 16 2.53 -29.24 -6.26
C ILE A 16 3.62 -29.38 -7.33
N ALA A 17 4.03 -30.62 -7.65
CA ALA A 17 5.02 -30.89 -8.69
C ALA A 17 4.56 -30.43 -10.08
N ALA A 18 3.26 -30.48 -10.36
CA ALA A 18 2.68 -29.95 -11.59
C ALA A 18 2.53 -28.41 -11.61
N GLY A 19 2.87 -27.72 -10.51
CA GLY A 19 2.67 -26.27 -10.39
C GLY A 19 1.20 -25.85 -10.35
N GLU A 20 0.30 -26.79 -10.02
CA GLU A 20 -1.14 -26.55 -9.97
C GLU A 20 -1.60 -26.01 -8.62
N SER A 21 -2.79 -25.41 -8.58
CA SER A 21 -3.43 -25.09 -7.31
C SER A 21 -3.87 -26.35 -6.57
N VAL A 22 -3.56 -26.36 -5.28
CA VAL A 22 -3.94 -27.43 -4.35
C VAL A 22 -5.16 -26.95 -3.57
N THR A 23 -6.31 -27.58 -3.83
CA THR A 23 -7.53 -27.40 -3.03
C THR A 23 -7.94 -28.75 -2.44
N ALA A 24 -8.57 -28.74 -1.28
CA ALA A 24 -9.09 -29.94 -0.62
C ALA A 24 -10.01 -30.72 -1.55
N TRP A 25 -10.87 -30.02 -2.31
CA TRP A 25 -11.74 -30.65 -3.29
C TRP A 25 -10.95 -31.41 -4.37
N LYS A 26 -10.01 -30.74 -5.05
CA LYS A 26 -9.23 -31.36 -6.13
C LYS A 26 -8.34 -32.50 -5.64
N VAL A 27 -7.69 -32.32 -4.49
CA VAL A 27 -6.89 -33.38 -3.86
C VAL A 27 -7.76 -34.58 -3.47
N SER A 28 -8.99 -34.34 -2.99
CA SER A 28 -9.90 -35.43 -2.63
C SER A 28 -10.34 -36.26 -3.85
N GLN A 29 -10.54 -35.61 -5.01
CA GLN A 29 -10.84 -36.29 -6.27
C GLN A 29 -9.65 -37.12 -6.75
N ASP A 30 -8.45 -36.55 -6.78
CA ASP A 30 -7.24 -37.26 -7.19
C ASP A 30 -6.94 -38.44 -6.26
N ALA A 31 -7.18 -38.30 -4.95
CA ALA A 31 -7.00 -39.37 -3.99
C ALA A 31 -7.93 -40.56 -4.25
N LEU A 32 -9.19 -40.31 -4.63
CA LEU A 32 -10.14 -41.35 -5.03
C LEU A 32 -9.66 -42.12 -6.26
N LEU A 33 -9.12 -41.42 -7.27
CA LEU A 33 -8.53 -42.04 -8.44
C LEU A 33 -7.33 -42.94 -8.08
N ILE A 34 -6.46 -42.49 -7.17
CA ILE A 34 -5.30 -43.28 -6.71
C ILE A 34 -5.73 -44.57 -6.00
N VAL A 35 -6.82 -44.54 -5.22
CA VAL A 35 -7.33 -45.74 -4.53
C VAL A 35 -8.29 -46.57 -5.38
N ASN A 36 -8.58 -46.13 -6.61
CA ASN A 36 -9.51 -46.74 -7.56
C ASN A 36 -10.95 -46.86 -6.99
N LEU A 37 -11.46 -45.76 -6.46
CA LEU A 37 -12.84 -45.64 -5.96
C LEU A 37 -13.57 -44.51 -6.68
N ASP A 38 -14.87 -44.72 -6.93
CA ASP A 38 -15.68 -43.74 -7.68
C ASP A 38 -16.22 -42.60 -6.79
N SER A 39 -16.30 -42.82 -5.47
CA SER A 39 -16.91 -41.85 -4.55
C SER A 39 -16.42 -42.00 -3.10
N TRP A 40 -16.55 -40.92 -2.33
CA TRP A 40 -16.26 -40.92 -0.89
C TRP A 40 -17.30 -41.71 -0.07
N SER A 41 -18.54 -41.84 -0.54
CA SER A 41 -19.58 -42.61 0.17
C SER A 41 -19.25 -44.10 0.25
N SER A 42 -18.45 -44.63 -0.67
CA SER A 42 -18.00 -46.03 -0.67
C SER A 42 -17.01 -46.37 0.45
N LEU A 43 -16.42 -45.36 1.13
CA LEU A 43 -15.39 -45.57 2.15
C LEU A 43 -15.96 -45.85 3.55
N GLY A 44 -17.23 -45.58 3.79
CA GLY A 44 -17.88 -45.77 5.09
C GLY A 44 -17.48 -44.74 6.16
N PHE A 45 -16.71 -43.70 5.79
CA PHE A 45 -16.37 -42.57 6.65
C PHE A 45 -16.27 -41.28 5.84
N PRO A 46 -16.53 -40.10 6.44
CA PRO A 46 -16.46 -38.81 5.78
C PRO A 46 -15.00 -38.37 5.52
N MET A 47 -14.80 -37.53 4.49
CA MET A 47 -13.47 -37.06 4.08
C MET A 47 -12.71 -36.29 5.18
N GLN A 48 -13.44 -35.68 6.11
CA GLN A 48 -12.93 -34.91 7.24
C GLN A 48 -12.22 -35.79 8.28
N GLU A 49 -12.50 -37.09 8.29
CA GLU A 49 -11.80 -38.04 9.17
C GLU A 49 -10.41 -38.41 8.63
N VAL A 50 -10.08 -38.10 7.37
CA VAL A 50 -8.75 -38.32 6.80
C VAL A 50 -7.80 -37.20 7.28
N PRO A 51 -6.78 -37.50 8.11
CA PRO A 51 -5.98 -36.46 8.78
C PRO A 51 -5.30 -35.48 7.84
N SER A 52 -4.64 -35.98 6.78
CA SER A 52 -3.94 -35.12 5.81
C SER A 52 -4.90 -34.22 5.03
N LEU A 53 -6.09 -34.72 4.69
CA LEU A 53 -7.11 -33.96 3.98
C LEU A 53 -7.75 -32.91 4.90
N HIS A 54 -8.04 -33.27 6.14
CA HIS A 54 -8.58 -32.35 7.13
C HIS A 54 -7.64 -31.18 7.39
N ARG A 55 -6.33 -31.45 7.56
CA ARG A 55 -5.33 -30.40 7.71
C ARG A 55 -5.27 -29.47 6.49
N LEU A 56 -5.38 -30.02 5.29
CA LEU A 56 -5.46 -29.23 4.06
C LEU A 56 -6.71 -28.33 4.06
N MET A 57 -7.88 -28.86 4.41
CA MET A 57 -9.12 -28.08 4.50
C MET A 57 -9.00 -26.92 5.48
N LEU A 58 -8.39 -27.14 6.66
CA LEU A 58 -8.18 -26.08 7.64
C LEU A 58 -7.23 -24.99 7.13
N THR A 59 -6.13 -25.41 6.50
CA THR A 59 -5.13 -24.48 5.95
C THR A 59 -5.74 -23.66 4.81
N GLU A 60 -6.37 -24.31 3.84
CA GLU A 60 -7.07 -23.65 2.73
C GLU A 60 -8.15 -22.69 3.25
N GLY A 61 -8.97 -23.12 4.21
CA GLY A 61 -10.01 -22.29 4.81
C GLY A 61 -9.46 -21.02 5.48
N LYS A 62 -8.36 -21.16 6.23
CA LYS A 62 -7.67 -20.03 6.89
C LYS A 62 -7.13 -19.03 5.87
N ILE A 63 -6.42 -19.52 4.84
CA ILE A 63 -5.87 -18.67 3.78
C ILE A 63 -6.97 -18.00 2.96
N ASN A 64 -8.05 -18.72 2.65
CA ASN A 64 -9.21 -18.16 1.96
C ASN A 64 -9.83 -17.00 2.74
N ALA A 65 -10.07 -17.20 4.04
CA ALA A 65 -10.59 -16.15 4.92
C ALA A 65 -9.65 -14.93 4.96
N PHE A 66 -8.34 -15.15 5.07
CA PHE A 66 -7.35 -14.07 5.05
C PHE A 66 -7.41 -13.26 3.75
N ILE A 67 -7.44 -13.93 2.59
CA ILE A 67 -7.51 -13.27 1.28
C ILE A 67 -8.77 -12.40 1.20
N HIS A 68 -9.94 -12.95 1.57
CA HIS A 68 -11.20 -12.21 1.58
C HIS A 68 -11.14 -10.95 2.46
N CYS A 69 -10.61 -11.07 3.68
CA CYS A 69 -10.44 -9.94 4.58
C CYS A 69 -9.49 -8.89 4.00
N PHE A 70 -8.32 -9.31 3.50
CA PHE A 70 -7.29 -8.41 2.98
C PHE A 70 -7.79 -7.58 1.80
N VAL A 71 -8.41 -8.23 0.81
CA VAL A 71 -8.95 -7.55 -0.38
C VAL A 71 -10.25 -6.79 -0.09
N GLY A 72 -10.98 -7.17 0.97
CA GLY A 72 -12.20 -6.49 1.40
C GLY A 72 -11.93 -5.13 2.01
N VAL A 73 -10.85 -5.00 2.79
CA VAL A 73 -10.48 -3.75 3.47
C VAL A 73 -9.77 -2.77 2.53
N GLN A 74 -9.00 -3.26 1.56
CA GLN A 74 -8.16 -2.42 0.71
C GLN A 74 -8.83 -2.03 -0.62
N ARG A 75 -8.79 -0.73 -0.94
CA ARG A 75 -9.33 -0.18 -2.19
C ARG A 75 -8.36 -0.28 -3.37
N VAL A 76 -7.07 -0.29 -3.07
CA VAL A 76 -5.98 -0.59 -3.99
C VAL A 76 -5.17 -1.69 -3.33
N THR A 77 -5.01 -2.82 -4.02
CA THR A 77 -4.35 -4.00 -3.49
C THR A 77 -3.41 -4.55 -4.55
N THR A 78 -2.18 -4.86 -4.18
CA THR A 78 -1.24 -5.58 -5.04
C THR A 78 -1.19 -7.04 -4.61
N LEU A 79 -0.98 -7.95 -5.56
CA LEU A 79 -0.82 -9.36 -5.21
C LEU A 79 0.46 -9.60 -4.39
N TYR A 80 1.49 -8.80 -4.64
CA TYR A 80 2.74 -8.83 -3.88
C TYR A 80 2.52 -8.51 -2.39
N ASP A 81 1.79 -7.43 -2.06
CA ASP A 81 1.51 -7.11 -0.66
C ASP A 81 0.65 -8.18 0.01
N LEU A 82 -0.29 -8.79 -0.75
CA LEU A 82 -1.09 -9.91 -0.26
C LEU A 82 -0.21 -11.12 0.06
N GLU A 83 0.70 -11.49 -0.83
CA GLU A 83 1.65 -12.60 -0.63
C GLU A 83 2.52 -12.36 0.61
N VAL A 84 3.12 -11.17 0.73
CA VAL A 84 3.94 -10.78 1.88
C VAL A 84 3.12 -10.82 3.17
N ALA A 85 1.88 -10.34 3.14
CA ALA A 85 0.99 -10.34 4.30
C ALA A 85 0.59 -11.75 4.73
N ILE A 86 0.28 -12.65 3.78
CA ILE A 86 0.00 -14.06 4.06
C ILE A 86 1.23 -14.72 4.71
N CYS A 87 2.40 -14.57 4.09
CA CYS A 87 3.65 -15.18 4.56
C CYS A 87 3.97 -14.73 5.99
N LYS A 88 3.85 -13.42 6.26
CA LYS A 88 4.01 -12.85 7.59
C LYS A 88 2.98 -13.37 8.60
N ASN A 89 1.72 -13.54 8.21
CA ASN A 89 0.66 -14.06 9.08
C ASN A 89 0.85 -15.54 9.44
N GLU A 90 1.34 -16.33 8.49
CA GLU A 90 1.58 -17.76 8.69
C GLU A 90 2.96 -18.08 9.29
N GLY A 91 3.86 -17.09 9.37
CA GLY A 91 5.22 -17.29 9.86
C GLY A 91 6.07 -18.13 8.90
N VAL A 92 5.84 -17.98 7.59
CA VAL A 92 6.59 -18.66 6.53
C VAL A 92 7.35 -17.64 5.68
N ASP A 93 8.49 -18.05 5.11
CA ASP A 93 9.32 -17.15 4.29
C ASP A 93 8.74 -16.92 2.89
N ASN A 94 7.99 -17.90 2.37
CA ASN A 94 7.38 -17.85 1.05
C ASN A 94 6.07 -18.66 1.03
N PHE A 95 5.24 -18.41 0.03
CA PHE A 95 3.90 -19.02 -0.06
C PHE A 95 3.97 -20.53 -0.32
N GLU A 96 5.02 -21.00 -0.99
CA GLU A 96 5.23 -22.42 -1.32
C GLU A 96 5.29 -23.32 -0.08
N LYS A 97 5.79 -22.80 1.05
CA LYS A 97 5.81 -23.52 2.35
C LYS A 97 4.43 -23.88 2.89
N LEU A 98 3.37 -23.23 2.40
CA LEU A 98 1.98 -23.59 2.75
C LEU A 98 1.50 -24.83 1.99
N GLU A 99 2.26 -25.29 0.99
CA GLU A 99 1.93 -26.47 0.18
C GLU A 99 0.52 -26.37 -0.45
N LEU A 100 0.12 -25.15 -0.84
CA LEU A 100 -1.13 -24.85 -1.54
C LEU A 100 -0.95 -24.68 -3.06
N GLY A 101 0.28 -24.90 -3.55
CA GLY A 101 0.69 -24.55 -4.91
C GLY A 101 1.04 -23.06 -5.04
N PRO A 102 1.37 -22.57 -6.25
CA PRO A 102 1.72 -21.17 -6.47
C PRO A 102 0.54 -20.23 -6.20
N LEU A 103 0.78 -19.08 -5.55
CA LEU A 103 -0.27 -18.12 -5.20
C LEU A 103 -1.06 -17.63 -6.43
N LEU A 104 -0.39 -17.47 -7.57
CA LEU A 104 -1.02 -17.09 -8.85
C LEU A 104 -2.10 -18.08 -9.32
N ARG A 105 -2.02 -19.34 -8.91
CA ARG A 105 -2.99 -20.40 -9.26
C ARG A 105 -4.14 -20.49 -8.27
N HIS A 106 -4.05 -19.77 -7.15
CA HIS A 106 -5.04 -19.82 -6.09
C HIS A 106 -6.40 -19.28 -6.59
N PRO A 107 -7.51 -20.01 -6.40
CA PRO A 107 -8.81 -19.65 -7.00
C PRO A 107 -9.28 -18.23 -6.69
N LEU A 108 -9.13 -17.79 -5.43
CA LEU A 108 -9.51 -16.43 -5.04
C LEU A 108 -8.61 -15.37 -5.66
N VAL A 109 -7.33 -15.67 -5.87
CA VAL A 109 -6.39 -14.71 -6.49
C VAL A 109 -6.74 -14.52 -7.95
N LEU A 110 -6.97 -15.61 -8.68
CA LEU A 110 -7.46 -15.58 -10.06
C LEU A 110 -8.75 -14.74 -10.17
N HIS A 111 -9.67 -14.92 -9.22
CA HIS A 111 -10.93 -14.18 -9.18
C HIS A 111 -10.75 -12.69 -8.86
N TYR A 112 -10.04 -12.34 -7.80
CA TYR A 112 -9.93 -10.95 -7.35
C TYR A 112 -9.07 -10.08 -8.26
N PHE A 113 -8.03 -10.66 -8.86
CA PHE A 113 -7.08 -9.94 -9.69
C PHE A 113 -7.32 -10.13 -11.20
N SER A 114 -8.32 -10.94 -11.59
CA SER A 114 -8.66 -11.22 -12.99
C SER A 114 -7.46 -11.72 -13.81
N LEU A 115 -6.62 -12.57 -13.20
CA LEU A 115 -5.40 -13.05 -13.83
C LEU A 115 -5.70 -14.02 -14.96
N LYS A 116 -4.82 -14.02 -15.96
CA LYS A 116 -4.77 -15.07 -16.97
C LYS A 116 -3.91 -16.23 -16.45
N SER A 117 -4.28 -17.45 -16.83
CA SER A 117 -3.66 -18.69 -16.37
C SER A 117 -2.24 -18.94 -16.93
N ASP A 118 -1.57 -17.95 -17.49
CA ASP A 118 -0.21 -18.03 -18.06
C ASP A 118 0.83 -17.26 -17.25
N ALA A 119 0.43 -16.51 -16.22
CA ALA A 119 1.36 -15.78 -15.35
C ALA A 119 2.31 -16.74 -14.61
N ALA A 120 3.61 -16.45 -14.69
CA ALA A 120 4.67 -17.27 -14.10
C ALA A 120 5.07 -16.81 -12.70
N GLU A 121 5.10 -15.49 -12.45
CA GLU A 121 5.59 -14.91 -11.19
C GLU A 121 4.76 -13.70 -10.75
N VAL A 122 4.70 -13.49 -9.43
CA VAL A 122 4.03 -12.33 -8.84
C VAL A 122 4.86 -11.08 -9.10
N PHE A 123 4.28 -10.10 -9.80
CA PHE A 123 4.97 -8.85 -10.07
C PHE A 123 5.21 -8.05 -8.78
N LYS A 124 6.48 -7.74 -8.51
CA LYS A 124 6.91 -7.02 -7.30
C LYS A 124 6.59 -5.54 -7.40
N ILE A 125 5.40 -5.18 -6.94
CA ILE A 125 4.97 -3.79 -6.76
C ILE A 125 4.18 -3.67 -5.47
N THR A 126 4.51 -2.67 -4.66
CA THR A 126 3.80 -2.36 -3.42
C THR A 126 2.69 -1.35 -3.65
N GLY A 127 1.70 -1.32 -2.77
CA GLY A 127 0.62 -0.32 -2.77
C GLY A 127 1.15 1.10 -2.67
N GLU A 128 2.22 1.32 -1.89
CA GLU A 128 2.91 2.61 -1.78
C GLU A 128 3.44 3.08 -3.14
N GLU A 129 4.10 2.19 -3.88
CA GLU A 129 4.58 2.50 -5.24
C GLU A 129 3.41 2.81 -6.19
N VAL A 130 2.30 2.09 -6.09
CA VAL A 130 1.08 2.40 -6.87
C VAL A 130 0.58 3.81 -6.57
N PHE A 131 0.55 4.23 -5.31
CA PHE A 131 0.18 5.61 -4.94
C PHE A 131 1.18 6.65 -5.45
N CYS A 132 2.49 6.34 -5.42
CA CYS A 132 3.49 7.20 -6.03
C CYS A 132 3.27 7.35 -7.55
N PHE A 133 2.88 6.28 -8.24
CA PHE A 133 2.51 6.37 -9.66
C PHE A 133 1.24 7.18 -9.87
N LEU A 134 0.24 7.04 -8.99
CA LEU A 134 -1.00 7.82 -9.06
C LEU A 134 -0.71 9.32 -8.95
N TRP A 135 0.14 9.71 -7.99
CA TRP A 135 0.62 11.08 -7.86
C TRP A 135 1.29 11.59 -9.14
N LYS A 136 2.25 10.82 -9.68
CA LYS A 136 2.95 11.16 -10.94
C LYS A 136 2.00 11.29 -12.12
N PHE A 137 1.00 10.41 -12.21
CA PHE A 137 0.00 10.41 -13.27
C PHE A 137 -0.89 11.66 -13.23
N ILE A 138 -1.40 12.01 -12.05
CA ILE A 138 -2.24 13.21 -11.85
C ILE A 138 -1.44 14.47 -12.18
N HIS A 139 -0.20 14.58 -11.68
CA HIS A 139 0.65 15.73 -11.95
C HIS A 139 0.95 15.90 -13.46
N LYS A 140 1.17 14.79 -14.18
CA LYS A 140 1.35 14.80 -15.65
C LYS A 140 0.09 15.30 -16.36
N LYS A 141 -1.11 14.86 -15.95
CA LYS A 141 -2.39 15.33 -16.52
C LYS A 141 -2.60 16.83 -16.28
N MET A 142 -2.30 17.32 -15.07
CA MET A 142 -2.42 18.74 -14.73
C MET A 142 -1.48 19.63 -15.57
N LYS A 143 -0.23 19.20 -15.81
CA LYS A 143 0.70 19.94 -16.67
C LYS A 143 0.25 20.02 -18.12
N LYS A 144 -0.24 18.90 -18.68
CA LYS A 144 -0.77 18.87 -20.05
C LYS A 144 -1.95 19.83 -20.24
N SER A 145 -2.88 19.88 -19.27
CA SER A 145 -4.01 20.81 -19.35
C SER A 145 -3.59 22.29 -19.31
N GLN A 146 -2.51 22.63 -18.59
CA GLN A 146 -2.01 24.01 -18.53
C GLN A 146 -1.35 24.46 -19.84
N ASN A 147 -0.63 23.57 -20.54
CA ASN A 147 -0.04 23.90 -21.84
C ASN A 147 -1.09 24.10 -22.94
N ILE A 148 -2.24 23.43 -22.86
CA ILE A 148 -3.33 23.56 -23.84
C ILE A 148 -4.08 24.88 -23.63
N GLU A 149 -4.38 25.24 -22.37
CA GLU A 149 -5.14 26.46 -22.03
C GLU A 149 -4.33 27.76 -22.27
N SER A 150 -3.00 27.69 -22.31
CA SER A 150 -2.15 28.83 -22.69
C SER A 150 -2.09 29.09 -24.20
N VAL A 151 -2.41 28.10 -25.04
CA VAL A 151 -2.39 28.24 -26.51
C VAL A 151 -3.66 28.91 -27.05
N GLU A 152 -4.79 28.78 -26.34
CA GLU A 152 -6.09 29.31 -26.76
C GLU A 152 -6.35 30.78 -26.33
N VAL A 153 -5.39 31.47 -25.70
CA VAL A 153 -5.58 32.83 -25.14
C VAL A 153 -4.87 33.93 -25.93
N GLU A 154 -4.07 33.61 -26.95
CA GLU A 154 -3.36 34.62 -27.75
C GLU A 154 -4.13 35.03 -29.02
N GLU A 155 -5.36 35.52 -28.87
CA GLU A 155 -5.95 36.41 -29.89
C GLU A 155 -7.08 37.24 -29.27
N SER A 156 -6.74 38.39 -28.68
CA SER A 156 -7.66 39.53 -28.55
C SER A 156 -6.88 40.77 -28.11
N LEU A 157 -6.69 41.69 -29.06
CA LEU A 157 -6.25 43.05 -28.84
C LEU A 157 -7.42 43.87 -28.26
N ASP A 158 -7.54 43.99 -26.93
CA ASP A 158 -7.93 45.27 -26.30
C ASP A 158 -7.66 45.28 -24.78
N GLY A 159 -7.14 46.41 -24.31
CA GLY A 159 -6.48 46.59 -23.02
C GLY A 159 -7.41 46.63 -21.81
N LYS A 160 -7.77 45.48 -21.24
CA LYS A 160 -8.22 45.37 -19.83
C LYS A 160 -7.63 44.13 -19.16
N LYS A 161 -6.59 44.31 -18.33
CA LYS A 161 -6.00 43.25 -17.49
C LYS A 161 -6.98 42.79 -16.39
N LYS A 162 -7.93 41.92 -16.74
CA LYS A 162 -8.65 41.09 -15.77
C LYS A 162 -7.68 40.02 -15.26
N LYS A 163 -7.29 40.09 -13.98
CA LYS A 163 -6.65 38.94 -13.30
C LYS A 163 -7.65 37.77 -13.30
N LYS A 164 -7.58 36.90 -14.32
CA LYS A 164 -8.32 35.63 -14.33
C LYS A 164 -7.84 34.83 -13.11
N LYS A 165 -8.72 34.65 -12.11
CA LYS A 165 -8.54 33.65 -11.04
C LYS A 165 -8.33 32.31 -11.74
N LYS A 166 -7.13 31.74 -11.67
CA LYS A 166 -6.87 30.35 -12.09
C LYS A 166 -7.80 29.47 -11.27
N LYS A 167 -8.90 29.00 -11.87
CA LYS A 167 -9.69 27.93 -11.26
C LYS A 167 -8.78 26.71 -11.22
N ASN A 168 -8.50 26.18 -10.02
CA ASN A 168 -7.85 24.88 -9.91
C ASN A 168 -8.73 23.87 -10.65
N LYS A 169 -8.23 23.38 -11.79
CA LYS A 169 -8.92 22.37 -12.59
C LYS A 169 -8.79 21.04 -11.85
N TYR A 170 -9.89 20.62 -11.21
CA TYR A 170 -10.00 19.31 -10.60
C TYR A 170 -10.10 18.23 -11.69
N ILE A 171 -9.33 17.15 -11.55
CA ILE A 171 -9.47 15.99 -12.44
C ILE A 171 -10.58 15.13 -11.83
N ASN A 172 -11.79 15.28 -12.36
CA ASN A 172 -12.98 14.65 -11.78
C ASN A 172 -13.09 13.17 -12.11
N ASN A 173 -12.30 12.65 -13.07
CA ASN A 173 -12.34 11.24 -13.42
C ASN A 173 -11.00 10.71 -13.92
N ILE A 174 -10.46 9.70 -13.25
CA ILE A 174 -9.29 8.93 -13.69
C ILE A 174 -9.78 7.57 -14.13
N GLN A 175 -9.63 7.25 -15.40
CA GLN A 175 -9.89 5.91 -15.90
C GLN A 175 -8.82 4.96 -15.34
N VAL A 176 -9.27 3.88 -14.68
CA VAL A 176 -8.40 2.87 -14.07
C VAL A 176 -7.50 2.23 -15.12
N ASP A 177 -8.04 1.90 -16.29
CA ASP A 177 -7.26 1.30 -17.37
C ASP A 177 -6.15 2.21 -17.90
N GLU A 178 -6.43 3.50 -18.09
CA GLU A 178 -5.41 4.47 -18.53
C GLU A 178 -4.29 4.60 -17.48
N PHE A 179 -4.65 4.56 -16.19
CA PHE A 179 -3.70 4.60 -15.10
C PHE A 179 -2.85 3.33 -15.02
N LEU A 180 -3.45 2.15 -15.12
CA LEU A 180 -2.70 0.88 -15.12
C LEU A 180 -1.79 0.77 -16.34
N ASN A 181 -2.24 1.19 -17.53
CA ASN A 181 -1.40 1.26 -18.73
C ASN A 181 -0.22 2.23 -18.54
N PHE A 182 -0.41 3.33 -17.81
CA PHE A 182 0.69 4.22 -17.45
C PHE A 182 1.72 3.53 -16.54
N ILE A 183 1.29 2.72 -15.56
CA ILE A 183 2.20 1.94 -14.72
C ILE A 183 2.92 0.88 -15.56
N ALA A 184 2.20 0.12 -16.39
CA ALA A 184 2.76 -0.92 -17.24
C ALA A 184 3.86 -0.33 -18.16
N LYS A 185 3.58 0.81 -18.79
CA LYS A 185 4.57 1.54 -19.60
C LYS A 185 5.77 2.02 -18.80
N ARG A 186 5.58 2.43 -17.54
CA ARG A 186 6.67 2.88 -16.66
C ARG A 186 7.52 1.72 -16.15
N ARG A 187 6.94 0.54 -16.04
CA ARG A 187 7.59 -0.70 -15.57
C ARG A 187 8.07 -1.59 -16.71
N SER A 188 7.82 -1.23 -17.96
CA SER A 188 8.14 -2.03 -19.15
C SER A 188 7.50 -3.42 -19.12
N VAL A 189 6.26 -3.50 -18.65
CA VAL A 189 5.45 -4.72 -18.56
C VAL A 189 4.56 -4.81 -19.80
N ALA A 190 4.35 -6.02 -20.35
CA ALA A 190 3.66 -6.18 -21.62
C ALA A 190 2.16 -5.88 -21.52
N SER A 191 1.54 -6.19 -20.37
CA SER A 191 0.12 -5.99 -20.12
C SER A 191 -0.18 -5.42 -18.73
N LYS A 192 -1.40 -4.89 -18.54
CA LYS A 192 -1.83 -4.38 -17.22
C LYS A 192 -2.13 -5.51 -16.25
N GLU A 193 -2.51 -6.68 -16.76
CA GLU A 193 -2.82 -7.88 -15.98
C GLU A 193 -1.58 -8.44 -15.29
N GLU A 194 -0.41 -8.37 -15.93
CA GLU A 194 0.88 -8.77 -15.34
C GLU A 194 1.25 -7.97 -14.09
N LEU A 195 0.75 -6.74 -13.93
CA LEU A 195 1.01 -5.94 -12.73
C LEU A 195 0.37 -6.55 -11.46
N CYS A 196 -0.63 -7.43 -11.61
CA CYS A 196 -1.36 -8.06 -10.52
C CYS A 196 -1.90 -7.03 -9.49
N ILE A 197 -2.49 -5.93 -9.99
CA ILE A 197 -3.05 -4.85 -9.15
C ILE A 197 -4.57 -4.88 -9.25
N ARG A 198 -5.24 -4.92 -8.10
CA ARG A 198 -6.67 -4.75 -7.97
C ARG A 198 -7.00 -3.33 -7.51
N ILE A 199 -7.88 -2.65 -8.24
CA ILE A 199 -8.35 -1.29 -7.93
C ILE A 199 -9.88 -1.30 -7.87
N GLN A 200 -10.45 -1.12 -6.69
CA GLN A 200 -11.89 -0.93 -6.52
C GLN A 200 -12.32 0.52 -6.76
N ASN A 201 -11.58 1.47 -6.18
CA ASN A 201 -11.94 2.88 -6.20
C ASN A 201 -10.70 3.75 -5.97
N LEU A 202 -10.47 4.71 -6.87
CA LEU A 202 -9.40 5.71 -6.73
C LEU A 202 -9.88 7.07 -6.25
N GLY A 203 -11.19 7.36 -6.28
CA GLY A 203 -11.76 8.69 -6.07
C GLY A 203 -11.35 9.33 -4.75
N MET A 204 -11.32 8.56 -3.66
CA MET A 204 -10.84 9.04 -2.35
C MET A 204 -9.37 9.45 -2.41
N HIS A 205 -8.50 8.59 -2.94
CA HIS A 205 -7.06 8.85 -3.07
C HIS A 205 -6.78 10.04 -4.00
N VAL A 206 -7.48 10.10 -5.14
CA VAL A 206 -7.38 11.22 -6.09
C VAL A 206 -7.78 12.54 -5.43
N SER A 207 -8.87 12.55 -4.67
CA SER A 207 -9.34 13.73 -3.94
C SER A 207 -8.31 14.18 -2.90
N ALA A 208 -7.74 13.25 -2.13
CA ALA A 208 -6.70 13.54 -1.15
C ALA A 208 -5.45 14.14 -1.82
N ILE A 209 -5.00 13.53 -2.92
CA ILE A 209 -3.87 13.99 -3.72
C ILE A 209 -4.11 15.41 -4.26
N GLN A 210 -5.28 15.68 -4.84
CA GLN A 210 -5.63 17.02 -5.36
C GLN A 210 -5.73 18.07 -4.25
N LYS A 211 -6.28 17.71 -3.09
CA LYS A 211 -6.30 18.59 -1.90
C LYS A 211 -4.89 18.91 -1.42
N ALA A 212 -3.98 17.94 -1.41
CA ALA A 212 -2.58 18.20 -1.05
C ALA A 212 -1.86 19.12 -2.05
N MET A 213 -2.24 19.08 -3.34
CA MET A 213 -1.65 19.94 -4.38
C MET A 213 -2.18 21.38 -4.40
N SER A 214 -3.35 21.65 -3.80
CA SER A 214 -4.06 22.92 -3.96
C SER A 214 -3.49 24.14 -3.19
N PRO A 215 -2.78 24.02 -2.03
CA PRO A 215 -2.29 25.20 -1.30
C PRO A 215 -0.79 25.52 -1.48
N GLN A 216 0.08 24.54 -1.77
CA GLN A 216 1.55 24.74 -1.70
C GLN A 216 2.18 25.24 -3.00
N THR A 217 1.59 24.97 -4.16
CA THR A 217 2.09 25.50 -5.43
C THR A 217 1.83 27.00 -5.61
N ALA A 218 1.03 27.62 -4.74
CA ALA A 218 0.81 29.06 -4.73
C ALA A 218 1.86 29.83 -3.89
N ILE A 219 2.41 29.21 -2.84
CA ILE A 219 3.43 29.82 -1.99
C ILE A 219 4.80 29.78 -2.69
N LEU A 220 5.15 28.67 -3.36
CA LEU A 220 6.40 28.52 -4.13
C LEU A 220 6.43 29.25 -5.48
N LYS A 221 5.29 29.77 -5.97
CA LYS A 221 5.20 30.53 -7.23
C LYS A 221 5.15 32.04 -7.05
N LYS A 222 5.12 32.53 -5.80
CA LYS A 222 5.40 33.94 -5.58
C LYS A 222 6.92 34.09 -5.50
N PRO A 223 7.57 34.85 -6.40
CA PRO A 223 8.92 35.30 -6.08
C PRO A 223 8.81 35.99 -4.72
N VAL A 224 9.61 35.53 -3.76
CA VAL A 224 9.83 36.30 -2.54
C VAL A 224 10.52 37.58 -3.02
N ASP A 225 9.73 38.64 -3.18
CA ASP A 225 10.21 39.96 -3.56
C ASP A 225 11.17 40.39 -2.45
N ALA A 226 12.48 40.32 -2.72
CA ALA A 226 13.53 40.74 -1.79
C ALA A 226 13.34 42.20 -1.32
N THR A 227 12.60 42.99 -2.12
CA THR A 227 12.11 44.34 -1.83
C THR A 227 11.24 44.43 -0.58
N SER A 228 10.42 43.41 -0.31
CA SER A 228 9.53 43.39 0.87
C SER A 228 10.29 43.13 2.19
N ILE A 229 11.45 42.46 2.10
CA ILE A 229 12.36 42.30 3.24
C ILE A 229 13.09 43.61 3.50
N SER A 230 13.56 44.31 2.45
CA SER A 230 14.23 45.61 2.59
C SER A 230 13.32 46.66 3.25
N GLN A 231 12.04 46.72 2.87
CA GLN A 231 11.07 47.64 3.47
C GLN A 231 10.75 47.32 4.94
N ARG A 232 10.83 46.04 5.33
CA ARG A 232 10.59 45.61 6.71
C ARG A 232 11.80 45.90 7.61
N VAL A 233 13.03 45.78 7.10
CA VAL A 233 14.25 46.08 7.86
C VAL A 233 14.39 47.59 8.11
N GLU A 234 13.98 48.45 7.18
CA GLU A 234 13.96 49.90 7.37
C GLU A 234 12.90 50.37 8.38
N SER A 235 11.73 49.72 8.42
CA SER A 235 10.66 50.07 9.37
C SER A 235 10.99 49.65 10.81
N PHE A 236 11.87 48.66 11.02
CA PHE A 236 12.43 48.36 12.34
C PHE A 236 13.56 49.32 12.75
N SER A 237 14.26 49.96 11.80
CA SER A 237 15.35 50.89 12.09
C SER A 237 14.85 52.31 12.42
N SER A 238 13.65 52.68 11.96
CA SER A 238 13.01 53.97 12.23
C SER A 238 12.39 54.09 13.64
N ALA A 239 12.00 52.96 14.25
CA ALA A 239 11.31 52.94 15.54
C ALA A 239 12.23 52.88 16.77
N ARG A 240 13.53 53.16 16.63
CA ARG A 240 14.51 53.11 17.74
C ARG A 240 15.24 54.44 17.91
N LYS A 241 14.49 55.53 18.12
CA LYS A 241 15.06 56.83 18.55
C LYS A 241 14.85 57.19 20.01
N ASP A 242 14.08 56.42 20.79
CA ASP A 242 13.84 56.75 22.20
C ASP A 242 14.14 55.58 23.15
N PHE A 243 15.41 55.19 23.26
CA PHE A 243 15.93 54.65 24.52
C PHE A 243 17.35 55.15 24.76
N ARG A 244 17.40 56.26 25.50
CA ARG A 244 18.59 56.76 26.19
C ARG A 244 18.86 55.80 27.36
N GLY A 245 19.82 54.89 27.25
CA GLY A 245 20.03 53.91 28.31
C GLY A 245 21.31 53.07 28.20
N LYS A 246 22.43 53.67 28.62
CA LYS A 246 23.67 53.09 29.17
C LYS A 246 24.27 51.85 28.50
N ASN A 247 25.48 52.04 27.97
CA ASN A 247 26.42 51.02 27.52
C ASN A 247 26.46 49.80 28.46
N ILE A 248 26.01 48.65 27.97
CA ILE A 248 26.42 47.36 28.54
C ILE A 248 27.69 46.98 27.81
N ARG A 249 28.83 47.21 28.47
CA ARG A 249 30.15 46.76 28.04
C ARG A 249 30.12 45.23 28.02
N PHE A 250 29.98 44.64 26.85
CA PHE A 250 30.35 43.24 26.65
C PHE A 250 31.87 43.20 26.45
N ALA A 251 32.57 42.76 27.48
CA ALA A 251 33.93 42.28 27.31
C ALA A 251 33.84 40.94 26.58
N SER A 252 34.33 40.88 25.34
CA SER A 252 34.65 39.63 24.69
C SER A 252 35.74 38.94 25.50
N SER A 253 35.50 37.70 25.93
CA SER A 253 36.58 36.77 26.29
C SER A 253 36.46 35.56 25.39
N SER A 254 37.50 35.41 24.57
CA SER A 254 37.95 34.20 23.91
C SER A 254 38.35 33.12 24.92
N SER A 255 38.20 31.84 24.56
CA SER A 255 39.02 30.69 25.00
C SER A 255 38.17 29.42 24.84
N ASN A 256 38.38 28.66 23.78
CA ASN A 256 39.18 27.42 23.71
C ASN A 256 38.42 26.19 24.22
N ASP A 257 38.24 25.25 23.30
CA ASP A 257 38.55 23.81 23.38
C ASP A 257 38.40 23.11 24.73
N ASP A 258 37.59 22.04 24.79
CA ASP A 258 38.13 20.67 24.92
C ASP A 258 37.03 19.60 25.05
N GLU A 259 37.40 18.42 24.61
CA GLU A 259 36.64 17.16 24.49
C GLU A 259 36.43 16.41 25.83
N ASN A 260 35.72 15.27 25.72
CA ASN A 260 35.56 14.12 26.65
C ASN A 260 34.40 14.19 27.65
N SER A 261 33.78 13.09 28.12
CA SER A 261 33.60 11.67 27.76
C SER A 261 32.76 11.06 28.91
N ASP A 262 32.03 9.96 28.65
CA ASP A 262 31.51 8.95 29.60
C ASP A 262 30.49 9.38 30.68
N ASP A 263 29.68 8.52 31.29
CA ASP A 263 29.07 7.21 31.01
C ASP A 263 28.13 6.97 32.23
N SER A 264 27.15 6.09 32.06
CA SER A 264 26.65 5.14 33.07
C SER A 264 25.58 5.53 34.12
N LYS A 265 24.46 4.78 34.01
CA LYS A 265 23.83 3.89 35.02
C LYS A 265 22.59 4.32 35.83
N ASP A 266 21.53 3.52 35.58
CA ASP A 266 20.72 2.72 36.52
C ASP A 266 20.13 3.36 37.79
N ALA A 267 18.81 3.20 37.98
CA ALA A 267 18.27 2.31 39.01
C ALA A 267 16.73 2.19 38.96
N ASN A 268 16.29 0.99 39.34
CA ASN A 268 14.94 0.44 39.36
C ASN A 268 13.96 1.06 40.38
N LEU A 269 12.67 0.94 40.03
CA LEU A 269 11.45 0.51 40.79
C LEU A 269 11.68 -0.14 42.18
N PRO A 270 10.68 -0.29 43.10
CA PRO A 270 9.24 -0.57 42.90
C PRO A 270 8.31 0.18 43.92
N SER A 271 6.99 0.04 44.05
CA SER A 271 6.20 -1.17 44.34
C SER A 271 4.71 -0.84 44.54
N GLN A 272 3.84 -1.75 44.05
CA GLN A 272 2.60 -2.28 44.68
C GLN A 272 1.40 -1.33 44.91
N ASN A 273 0.28 -1.52 44.21
CA ASN A 273 -0.83 -2.48 44.42
C ASN A 273 -2.03 -1.76 45.07
N VAL A 274 -3.24 -1.89 44.52
CA VAL A 274 -4.40 -2.59 45.11
C VAL A 274 -5.61 -2.48 44.17
N ALA A 275 -6.40 -3.54 44.22
CA ALA A 275 -7.47 -4.07 43.39
C ALA A 275 -8.76 -3.25 43.12
N SER A 276 -9.46 -3.78 42.10
CA SER A 276 -10.92 -3.97 41.93
C SER A 276 -11.83 -2.77 41.68
N SER A 277 -12.49 -2.75 40.52
CA SER A 277 -13.88 -3.23 40.36
C SER A 277 -14.47 -2.81 39.00
N ASP A 278 -15.14 -3.76 38.35
CA ASP A 278 -16.21 -3.68 37.36
C ASP A 278 -16.49 -2.38 36.60
N ARG A 279 -16.49 -2.46 35.27
CA ARG A 279 -17.71 -2.22 34.48
C ARG A 279 -17.56 -2.58 33.00
N VAL A 280 -18.46 -3.44 32.55
CA VAL A 280 -18.84 -3.67 31.16
C VAL A 280 -19.54 -2.41 30.64
N THR A 281 -19.07 -1.86 29.52
CA THR A 281 -19.89 -0.99 28.67
C THR A 281 -19.53 -1.24 27.21
N SER A 282 -20.46 -1.90 26.55
CA SER A 282 -20.57 -2.06 25.10
C SER A 282 -21.00 -0.76 24.40
N CYS A 283 -20.58 -0.63 23.14
CA CYS A 283 -21.19 0.12 22.03
C CYS A 283 -20.90 1.63 21.91
N PRO A 284 -20.97 2.22 20.69
CA PRO A 284 -21.66 1.75 19.47
C PRO A 284 -20.78 1.14 18.37
#